data_AF-A0A9D1VGQ8-F1
#
_entry.id   AF-A0A9D1VGQ8-F1
#
_cell.length_a   1.000
_cell.length_b   1.000
_cell.length_c   1.000
_cell.angle_alpha   90.00
_cell.angle_beta   90.00
_cell.angle_gamma   90.00
#
_symmetry.space_group_name_H-M   'P 1'
#
loop_
_entity.id
_entity.type
_entity.pdbx_description
1 polymer ?
#
loop_
_entity_poly.entity_id
_entity_poly.type
_entity_poly.pdbx_seq_one_letter_code
_entity_poly.pdbx_strand_id
1 'polypeptide(L)'
;MSFDGLFTRAIVKELNDTLKSGRISRVNQPYPAEMIMVIRAHRHNYSLLISANPSYPRIQITNTPYKNPAVPSKFAMNMRKYLEGALVESISQVDNDRIVKLTFSSLDELGDQEQLVMYVEIMARHSNISLVNDKTSKIIDTIKHVGSDQNRVRLLLPGATFRMPPKQDRVNPYLPNQGYTDLLKQTTDPKELAHGLQSYYQGFGSDSAKDLAARLLKSTDLPTTYHEFLNGFDHPDPVILSNNRGRQQFAAFPPLDANDDQLQHFNSLSELLDAYYTNKAEADRTKELAGQVLQVIHTELKKDKRKVKKLNQQLDDAQKADYFRIRGEILTTYLHQLKPGMTEIELPNFYDNNQPLKIKLAPDLSPSRNAQRYFTRYDKLKTSVAYVQEQLKLTNDEIDYFQNILSQIDLAAPSDVQEIKVELEEQGFIRQRSHGKKRRKINVSKPEEFKTSSGKTVLVGKNNLQNDRLSFKIANKNDTWLHVKDMPGSHVVIRDSNPSDEDILEAAQLAAYFSKGRNSDHVPVDYLPVKNLHKPNGAKPGFVTFRGQSTLQVTPKLLKH
;
A
#
# COMPACT_ATOMS: atom_id res chain seq x y z
N MET A 1 14.30 -0.06 21.75
CA MET A 1 15.57 -0.38 21.08
C MET A 1 15.35 -0.43 19.57
N SER A 2 16.28 0.13 18.81
CA SER A 2 16.37 -0.06 17.35
C SER A 2 17.08 -1.39 17.03
N PHE A 3 16.86 -1.94 15.84
CA PHE A 3 17.63 -3.08 15.33
C PHE A 3 19.08 -2.64 15.04
N ASP A 4 19.90 -2.60 16.08
CA ASP A 4 21.28 -2.11 16.06
C ASP A 4 22.28 -3.27 15.98
N GLY A 5 23.58 -2.98 16.03
CA GLY A 5 24.64 -4.00 15.93
C GLY A 5 24.62 -5.00 17.08
N LEU A 6 24.31 -4.55 18.30
CA LEU A 6 24.22 -5.41 19.48
C LEU A 6 23.03 -6.36 19.37
N PHE A 7 21.86 -5.84 18.99
CA PHE A 7 20.68 -6.66 18.73
C PHE A 7 20.91 -7.62 17.55
N THR A 8 21.61 -7.18 16.51
CA THR A 8 21.99 -8.03 15.37
C THR A 8 22.85 -9.20 15.84
N ARG A 9 23.80 -8.99 16.76
CA ARG A 9 24.62 -10.06 17.33
C ARG A 9 23.77 -11.11 18.06
N ALA A 10 22.88 -10.65 18.93
CA ALA A 10 21.99 -11.52 19.69
C ALA A 10 21.11 -12.37 18.75
N ILE A 11 20.56 -11.75 17.71
CA ILE A 11 19.76 -12.47 16.71
C ILE A 11 20.62 -13.44 15.89
N VAL A 12 21.82 -13.06 15.50
CA VAL A 12 22.73 -13.94 14.73
C VAL A 12 23.08 -15.19 15.54
N LYS A 13 23.30 -15.04 16.85
CA LYS A 13 23.51 -16.17 17.76
C LYS A 13 22.29 -17.10 17.78
N GLU A 14 21.09 -16.56 18.01
CA GLU A 14 19.84 -17.34 17.98
C GLU A 14 19.65 -18.11 16.64
N LEU A 15 19.89 -17.42 15.52
CA LEU A 15 19.76 -17.99 14.18
C LEU A 15 20.81 -19.08 13.92
N ASN A 16 22.07 -18.83 14.29
CA ASN A 16 23.15 -19.78 14.09
C ASN A 16 22.96 -21.04 14.95
N ASP A 17 22.56 -20.89 16.21
CA ASP A 17 22.30 -22.00 17.12
C ASP A 17 21.13 -22.88 16.62
N THR A 18 20.15 -22.28 15.94
CA THR A 18 18.93 -22.98 15.47
C THR A 18 19.05 -23.54 14.04
N LEU A 19 19.73 -22.84 13.13
CA LEU A 19 19.65 -23.09 11.68
C LEU A 19 20.95 -23.64 11.07
N LYS A 20 22.07 -23.63 11.80
CA LYS A 20 23.34 -24.17 11.32
C LYS A 20 23.19 -25.64 10.92
N SER A 21 23.86 -26.03 9.83
CA SER A 21 23.74 -27.34 9.18
C SER A 21 22.34 -27.66 8.65
N GLY A 22 21.41 -26.70 8.68
CA GLY A 22 20.07 -26.84 8.12
C GLY A 22 20.11 -26.86 6.60
N ARG A 23 19.17 -27.61 5.99
CA ARG A 23 19.00 -27.65 4.54
C ARG A 23 17.89 -26.70 4.10
N ILE A 24 18.17 -25.85 3.14
CA ILE A 24 17.17 -24.98 2.54
C ILE A 24 16.21 -25.82 1.71
N SER A 25 14.95 -25.84 2.12
CA SER A 25 13.90 -26.61 1.44
C SER A 25 13.19 -25.81 0.36
N ARG A 26 12.90 -24.54 0.64
CA ARG A 26 12.13 -23.64 -0.24
C ARG A 26 12.57 -22.20 -0.05
N VAL A 27 12.55 -21.44 -1.16
CA VAL A 27 12.72 -19.98 -1.12
C VAL A 27 11.51 -19.28 -1.72
N ASN A 28 11.04 -18.24 -1.03
CA ASN A 28 9.85 -17.49 -1.36
C ASN A 28 10.09 -15.99 -1.22
N GLN A 29 9.39 -15.19 -2.02
CA GLN A 29 9.39 -13.73 -1.89
C GLN A 29 7.94 -13.25 -1.80
N PRO A 30 7.34 -13.22 -0.60
CA PRO A 30 5.94 -12.81 -0.44
C PRO A 30 5.72 -11.34 -0.84
N TYR A 31 6.71 -10.47 -0.59
CA TYR A 31 6.65 -9.04 -0.86
C TYR A 31 7.95 -8.53 -1.52
N PRO A 32 7.92 -7.40 -2.27
CA PRO A 32 9.08 -6.94 -3.04
C PRO A 32 10.39 -6.75 -2.25
N ALA A 33 10.31 -6.41 -0.96
CA ALA A 33 11.47 -6.20 -0.09
C ALA A 33 11.63 -7.29 0.99
N GLU A 34 10.90 -8.40 0.91
CA GLU A 34 10.96 -9.48 1.90
C GLU A 34 11.18 -10.84 1.23
N MET A 35 12.10 -11.61 1.77
CA MET A 35 12.34 -13.00 1.38
C MET A 35 12.05 -13.92 2.56
N ILE A 36 11.47 -15.08 2.30
CA ILE A 36 11.32 -16.15 3.27
C ILE A 36 12.05 -17.39 2.76
N MET A 37 12.89 -17.95 3.62
CA MET A 37 13.64 -19.18 3.37
C MET A 37 13.19 -20.23 4.37
N VAL A 38 12.65 -21.35 3.88
CA VAL A 38 12.23 -22.46 4.75
C VAL A 38 13.41 -23.41 4.90
N ILE A 39 13.97 -23.47 6.10
CA ILE A 39 15.18 -24.23 6.42
C ILE A 39 14.79 -25.41 7.32
N ARG A 40 15.17 -26.61 6.89
CA ARG A 40 14.98 -27.83 7.68
C ARG A 40 16.22 -28.09 8.52
N ALA A 41 16.11 -27.88 9.82
CA ALA A 41 17.16 -28.11 10.81
C ALA A 41 16.58 -28.89 12.01
N HIS A 42 17.37 -29.74 12.66
CA HIS A 42 16.94 -30.50 13.84
C HIS A 42 15.57 -31.21 13.71
N ARG A 43 15.26 -31.74 12.51
CA ARG A 43 13.97 -32.39 12.16
C ARG A 43 12.74 -31.46 12.14
N HIS A 44 12.93 -30.15 12.32
CA HIS A 44 11.88 -29.14 12.21
C HIS A 44 12.06 -28.27 10.95
N ASN A 45 10.98 -27.64 10.50
CA ASN A 45 11.02 -26.64 9.43
C ASN A 45 10.89 -25.25 10.05
N TYR A 46 11.91 -24.42 9.89
CA TYR A 46 11.93 -23.03 10.33
C TYR A 46 11.74 -22.11 9.14
N SER A 47 10.88 -21.09 9.27
CA SER A 47 10.74 -20.04 8.25
C SER A 47 11.60 -18.85 8.64
N LEU A 48 12.73 -18.67 7.97
CA LEU A 48 13.60 -17.51 8.14
C LEU A 48 13.07 -16.35 7.28
N LEU A 49 12.57 -15.30 7.91
CA LEU A 49 12.20 -14.05 7.26
C LEU A 49 13.41 -13.12 7.19
N ILE A 50 13.65 -12.58 6.00
CA ILE A 50 14.67 -11.56 5.74
C ILE A 50 13.98 -10.37 5.08
N SER A 51 13.90 -9.25 5.80
CA SER A 51 13.26 -8.02 5.35
C SER A 51 14.31 -6.93 5.07
N ALA A 52 14.33 -6.47 3.83
CA ALA A 52 15.01 -5.25 3.42
C ALA A 52 14.03 -4.05 3.33
N ASN A 53 12.86 -4.10 3.96
CA ASN A 53 11.93 -2.98 3.93
C ASN A 53 12.54 -1.73 4.62
N PRO A 54 12.40 -0.52 4.05
CA PRO A 54 12.93 0.70 4.66
C PRO A 54 12.44 1.01 6.08
N SER A 55 11.19 0.66 6.41
CA SER A 55 10.55 0.97 7.69
C SER A 55 10.78 -0.08 8.77
N TYR A 56 10.99 -1.34 8.37
CA TYR A 56 11.12 -2.49 9.28
C TYR A 56 12.17 -3.51 8.82
N PRO A 57 13.41 -3.09 8.53
CA PRO A 57 14.43 -4.04 8.12
C PRO A 57 14.78 -4.96 9.29
N ARG A 58 14.81 -6.27 9.05
CA ARG A 58 15.05 -7.27 10.09
C ARG A 58 15.35 -8.64 9.50
N ILE A 59 15.88 -9.52 10.34
CA ILE A 59 16.02 -10.95 10.08
C ILE A 59 15.55 -11.71 11.33
N GLN A 60 14.73 -12.74 11.16
CA GLN A 60 14.19 -13.52 12.26
C GLN A 60 13.63 -14.86 11.77
N ILE A 61 13.45 -15.82 12.68
CA ILE A 61 12.54 -16.93 12.45
C ILE A 61 11.12 -16.40 12.67
N THR A 62 10.18 -16.76 11.80
CA THR A 62 8.79 -16.29 11.91
C THR A 62 7.82 -17.46 11.89
N ASN A 63 6.80 -17.36 12.74
CA ASN A 63 5.62 -18.22 12.73
C ASN A 63 4.41 -17.53 12.10
N THR A 64 4.52 -16.24 11.77
CA THR A 64 3.46 -15.48 11.13
C THR A 64 3.17 -16.06 9.73
N PRO A 65 1.90 -16.39 9.42
CA PRO A 65 1.54 -16.91 8.12
C PRO A 65 1.77 -15.85 7.04
N TYR A 66 2.32 -16.26 5.90
CA TYR A 66 2.55 -15.41 4.74
C TYR A 66 1.86 -15.97 3.50
N LYS A 67 1.39 -15.08 2.63
CA LYS A 67 0.80 -15.44 1.35
C LYS A 67 1.81 -15.19 0.25
N ASN A 68 2.14 -16.24 -0.48
CA ASN A 68 3.03 -16.14 -1.64
C ASN A 68 2.29 -15.55 -2.84
N PRO A 69 2.92 -14.68 -3.64
CA PRO A 69 2.35 -14.26 -4.91
C PRO A 69 2.19 -15.48 -5.84
N ALA A 70 1.14 -15.47 -6.65
CA ALA A 70 0.84 -16.57 -7.58
C ALA A 70 1.96 -16.78 -8.62
N VAL A 71 2.67 -15.71 -8.98
CA VAL A 71 3.83 -15.75 -9.88
C VAL A 71 5.07 -15.36 -9.07
N PRO A 72 6.09 -16.23 -8.96
CA PRO A 72 7.36 -15.88 -8.33
C PRO A 72 8.06 -14.75 -9.10
N SER A 73 8.71 -13.86 -8.38
CA SER A 73 9.55 -12.83 -9.01
C SER A 73 10.82 -13.45 -9.64
N LYS A 74 11.52 -12.67 -10.48
CA LYS A 74 12.83 -13.07 -11.00
C LYS A 74 13.85 -13.31 -9.88
N PHE A 75 13.89 -12.43 -8.88
CA PHE A 75 14.76 -12.57 -7.72
C PHE A 75 14.47 -13.87 -6.97
N ALA A 76 13.19 -14.19 -6.70
CA ALA A 76 12.81 -15.43 -6.05
C ALA A 76 13.26 -16.65 -6.86
N MET A 77 13.06 -16.64 -8.17
CA MET A 77 13.50 -17.74 -9.05
C MET A 77 15.03 -17.91 -9.06
N ASN A 78 15.79 -16.81 -9.07
CA ASN A 78 17.24 -16.85 -8.95
C ASN A 78 17.66 -17.43 -7.59
N MET A 79 17.09 -16.96 -6.48
CA MET A 79 17.40 -17.52 -5.16
C MET A 79 17.07 -19.01 -5.09
N ARG A 80 15.97 -19.47 -5.69
CA ARG A 80 15.66 -20.90 -5.76
C ARG A 80 16.73 -21.70 -6.51
N LYS A 81 17.14 -21.22 -7.68
CA LYS A 81 18.17 -21.88 -8.50
C LYS A 81 19.44 -22.16 -7.69
N TYR A 82 19.90 -21.20 -6.89
CA TYR A 82 21.19 -21.29 -6.20
C TYR A 82 21.11 -21.81 -4.75
N LEU A 83 19.98 -21.61 -4.07
CA LEU A 83 19.86 -21.89 -2.63
C LEU A 83 18.98 -23.08 -2.29
N GLU A 84 18.00 -23.49 -3.13
CA GLU A 84 17.20 -24.67 -2.80
C GLU A 84 18.07 -25.92 -2.80
N GLY A 85 18.05 -26.67 -1.69
CA GLY A 85 18.91 -27.83 -1.46
C GLY A 85 20.25 -27.49 -0.80
N ALA A 86 20.68 -26.23 -0.78
CA ALA A 86 21.94 -25.83 -0.15
C ALA A 86 21.89 -25.99 1.39
N LEU A 87 23.06 -26.19 1.98
CA LEU A 87 23.25 -26.32 3.43
C LEU A 87 23.74 -25.00 4.02
N VAL A 88 23.17 -24.59 5.14
CA VAL A 88 23.64 -23.44 5.92
C VAL A 88 24.90 -23.84 6.68
N GLU A 89 26.06 -23.32 6.31
CA GLU A 89 27.33 -23.60 7.00
C GLU A 89 27.48 -22.77 8.27
N SER A 90 27.16 -21.47 8.17
CA SER A 90 27.27 -20.52 9.28
C SER A 90 26.40 -19.30 9.06
N ILE A 91 25.95 -18.71 10.18
CA ILE A 91 25.34 -17.39 10.22
C ILE A 91 26.20 -16.54 11.16
N SER A 92 26.73 -15.44 10.65
CA SER A 92 27.67 -14.58 11.38
C SER A 92 27.37 -13.12 11.14
N GLN A 93 27.85 -12.26 12.03
CA GLN A 93 27.80 -10.82 11.88
C GLN A 93 29.16 -10.31 11.36
N VAL A 94 29.13 -9.24 10.57
CA VAL A 94 30.35 -8.54 10.18
C VAL A 94 30.70 -7.52 11.25
N ASP A 95 31.80 -7.75 11.97
CA ASP A 95 32.23 -6.95 13.12
C ASP A 95 31.07 -6.77 14.12
N ASN A 96 30.76 -5.53 14.54
CA ASN A 96 29.53 -5.20 15.27
C ASN A 96 28.61 -4.30 14.42
N ASP A 97 28.63 -4.43 13.09
CA ASP A 97 27.74 -3.67 12.20
C ASP A 97 26.42 -4.42 11.95
N ARG A 98 25.42 -3.74 11.40
CA ARG A 98 24.10 -4.29 11.06
C ARG A 98 24.12 -5.06 9.74
N ILE A 99 25.12 -5.93 9.58
CA ILE A 99 25.34 -6.74 8.39
C ILE A 99 25.47 -8.20 8.82
N VAL A 100 24.53 -9.02 8.35
CA VAL A 100 24.53 -10.47 8.60
C VAL A 100 25.06 -11.18 7.37
N LYS A 101 26.02 -12.10 7.58
CA LYS A 101 26.62 -12.97 6.58
C LYS A 101 26.12 -14.40 6.79
N LEU A 102 25.33 -14.91 5.85
CA LEU A 102 24.94 -16.31 5.80
C LEU A 102 25.81 -17.02 4.75
N THR A 103 26.51 -18.08 5.15
CA THR A 103 27.36 -18.87 4.26
C THR A 103 26.66 -20.19 3.96
N PHE A 104 26.61 -20.55 2.67
CA PHE A 104 25.96 -21.76 2.19
C PHE A 104 26.93 -22.64 1.40
N SER A 105 26.79 -23.94 1.59
CA SER A 105 27.39 -24.96 0.73
C SER A 105 26.34 -25.45 -0.25
N SER A 106 26.60 -25.33 -1.54
CA SER A 106 25.74 -25.83 -2.61
C SER A 106 26.53 -26.73 -3.57
N LEU A 107 25.81 -27.47 -4.40
CA LEU A 107 26.38 -28.18 -5.54
C LEU A 107 25.96 -27.42 -6.80
N ASP A 108 26.90 -27.17 -7.69
CA ASP A 108 26.61 -26.53 -8.97
C ASP A 108 25.96 -27.51 -9.96
N GLU A 109 25.66 -27.05 -11.18
CA GLU A 109 25.01 -27.86 -12.22
C GLU A 109 25.90 -29.04 -12.69
N LEU A 110 27.20 -28.99 -12.43
CA LEU A 110 28.19 -30.03 -12.76
C LEU A 110 28.43 -30.99 -11.58
N GLY A 111 27.87 -30.69 -10.40
CA GLY A 111 28.02 -31.47 -9.17
C GLY A 111 29.25 -31.07 -8.34
N ASP A 112 29.95 -30.00 -8.71
CA ASP A 112 31.07 -29.47 -7.93
C ASP A 112 30.56 -28.65 -6.74
N GLN A 113 31.33 -28.63 -5.65
CA GLN A 113 30.99 -27.81 -4.48
C GLN A 113 31.21 -26.32 -4.76
N GLU A 114 30.14 -25.54 -4.57
CA GLU A 114 30.14 -24.09 -4.65
C GLU A 114 29.81 -23.48 -3.28
N GLN A 115 30.59 -22.48 -2.87
CA GLN A 115 30.28 -21.67 -1.69
C GLN A 115 29.63 -20.36 -2.10
N LEU A 116 28.47 -20.10 -1.49
CA LEU A 116 27.65 -18.92 -1.70
C LEU A 116 27.51 -18.15 -0.39
N VAL A 117 27.54 -16.83 -0.48
CA VAL A 117 27.39 -15.94 0.68
C VAL A 117 26.25 -14.98 0.44
N MET A 118 25.29 -14.95 1.36
CA MET A 118 24.26 -13.92 1.41
C MET A 118 24.61 -12.85 2.45
N TYR A 119 24.72 -11.62 1.97
CA TYR A 119 24.86 -10.44 2.81
C TYR A 119 23.49 -9.79 2.99
N VAL A 120 23.05 -9.68 4.24
CA VAL A 120 21.82 -8.99 4.64
C VAL A 120 22.22 -7.70 5.36
N GLU A 121 21.93 -6.58 4.73
CA GLU A 121 22.24 -5.25 5.25
C GLU A 121 20.98 -4.63 5.86
N ILE A 122 21.02 -4.32 7.15
CA ILE A 122 19.89 -3.80 7.92
C ILE A 122 20.14 -2.31 8.20
N MET A 123 20.02 -1.50 7.14
CA MET A 123 20.33 -0.06 7.12
C MET A 123 19.13 0.80 6.69
N ALA A 124 17.92 0.46 7.14
CA ALA A 124 16.66 1.14 6.80
C ALA A 124 16.50 1.34 5.29
N ARG A 125 16.52 2.59 4.81
CA ARG A 125 16.37 2.92 3.38
C ARG A 125 17.42 2.24 2.50
N HIS A 126 18.62 2.01 3.05
CA HIS A 126 19.73 1.35 2.35
C HIS A 126 19.77 -0.15 2.58
N SER A 127 18.81 -0.74 3.30
CA SER A 127 18.76 -2.18 3.51
C SER A 127 18.68 -2.94 2.19
N ASN A 128 19.43 -4.03 2.10
CA ASN A 128 19.50 -4.87 0.92
C ASN A 128 19.81 -6.33 1.29
N ILE A 129 19.54 -7.24 0.36
CA ILE A 129 19.86 -8.66 0.45
C ILE A 129 20.61 -8.98 -0.83
N SER A 130 21.87 -9.40 -0.72
CA SER A 130 22.74 -9.68 -1.86
C SER A 130 23.29 -11.09 -1.75
N LEU A 131 23.05 -11.92 -2.77
CA LEU A 131 23.69 -13.22 -2.88
C LEU A 131 24.94 -13.09 -3.74
N VAL A 132 26.04 -13.64 -3.27
CA VAL A 132 27.39 -13.48 -3.84
C VAL A 132 28.04 -14.85 -3.95
N ASN A 133 28.71 -15.11 -5.07
CA ASN A 133 29.60 -16.26 -5.19
C ASN A 133 30.93 -15.92 -4.50
N ASP A 134 31.35 -16.73 -3.54
CA ASP A 134 32.50 -16.42 -2.67
C ASP A 134 33.82 -16.36 -3.46
N LYS A 135 34.07 -17.38 -4.31
CA LYS A 135 35.29 -17.49 -5.14
C LYS A 135 35.50 -16.30 -6.06
N THR A 136 34.45 -15.83 -6.72
CA THR A 136 34.53 -14.77 -7.73
C THR A 136 34.23 -13.39 -7.16
N SER A 137 33.69 -13.32 -5.94
CA SER A 137 33.13 -12.11 -5.33
C SER A 137 32.10 -11.41 -6.23
N LYS A 138 31.43 -12.16 -7.13
CA LYS A 138 30.41 -11.63 -8.04
C LYS A 138 29.03 -11.73 -7.42
N ILE A 139 28.26 -10.66 -7.54
CA ILE A 139 26.86 -10.63 -7.16
C ILE A 139 26.08 -11.52 -8.12
N ILE A 140 25.38 -12.51 -7.58
CA ILE A 140 24.43 -13.33 -8.33
C ILE A 140 23.15 -12.52 -8.56
N ASP A 141 22.55 -12.00 -7.49
CA ASP A 141 21.42 -11.08 -7.55
C ASP A 141 21.27 -10.32 -6.24
N THR A 142 20.51 -9.21 -6.27
CA THR A 142 20.13 -8.45 -5.08
C THR A 142 18.64 -8.15 -5.07
N ILE A 143 18.04 -8.06 -3.88
CA ILE A 143 16.61 -7.76 -3.77
C ILE A 143 16.28 -6.32 -4.21
N LYS A 144 17.23 -5.39 -4.04
CA LYS A 144 17.18 -4.03 -4.59
C LYS A 144 18.40 -3.77 -5.47
N HIS A 145 18.15 -3.46 -6.74
CA HIS A 145 19.17 -3.08 -7.71
C HIS A 145 19.55 -1.62 -7.53
N VAL A 146 20.85 -1.34 -7.33
CA VAL A 146 21.38 0.02 -7.16
C VAL A 146 22.40 0.29 -8.27
N GLY A 147 22.01 1.15 -9.21
CA GLY A 147 22.84 1.60 -10.33
C GLY A 147 23.84 2.69 -9.94
N SER A 148 24.73 3.02 -10.88
CA SER A 148 25.77 4.04 -10.72
C SER A 148 25.23 5.47 -10.64
N ASP A 149 24.00 5.68 -11.09
CA ASP A 149 23.24 6.92 -10.98
C ASP A 149 22.82 7.23 -9.54
N GLN A 150 22.49 6.20 -8.77
CA GLN A 150 22.01 6.32 -7.38
C GLN A 150 23.14 6.21 -6.35
N ASN A 151 24.15 5.38 -6.63
CA ASN A 151 25.31 5.23 -5.75
C ASN A 151 26.59 5.11 -6.57
N ARG A 152 27.41 6.17 -6.53
CA ARG A 152 28.69 6.22 -7.26
C ARG A 152 29.77 5.34 -6.66
N VAL A 153 29.66 4.99 -5.38
CA VAL A 153 30.70 4.27 -4.63
C VAL A 153 30.52 2.75 -4.78
N ARG A 154 29.27 2.29 -4.83
CA ARG A 154 28.93 0.86 -4.74
C ARG A 154 27.79 0.48 -5.68
N LEU A 155 28.12 -0.34 -6.68
CA LEU A 155 27.18 -0.91 -7.64
C LEU A 155 26.61 -2.23 -7.10
N LEU A 156 25.30 -2.34 -6.98
CA LEU A 156 24.60 -3.56 -6.53
C LEU A 156 23.71 -4.07 -7.66
N LEU A 157 24.32 -4.78 -8.61
CA LEU A 157 23.67 -5.38 -9.77
C LEU A 157 24.21 -6.80 -10.00
N PRO A 158 23.41 -7.71 -10.59
CA PRO A 158 23.90 -9.01 -11.05
C PRO A 158 25.17 -8.89 -11.91
N GLY A 159 26.18 -9.72 -11.64
CA GLY A 159 27.47 -9.76 -12.34
C GLY A 159 28.48 -8.68 -11.90
N ALA A 160 28.07 -7.69 -11.10
CA ALA A 160 29.00 -6.73 -10.50
C ALA A 160 29.85 -7.39 -9.41
N THR A 161 31.04 -6.86 -9.16
CA THR A 161 31.87 -7.31 -8.02
C THR A 161 31.31 -6.72 -6.73
N PHE A 162 30.98 -7.58 -5.77
CA PHE A 162 30.47 -7.18 -4.47
C PHE A 162 31.55 -6.42 -3.70
N ARG A 163 31.14 -5.36 -3.00
CA ARG A 163 31.98 -4.58 -2.09
C ARG A 163 31.20 -4.37 -0.81
N MET A 164 31.88 -4.29 0.33
CA MET A 164 31.22 -3.94 1.60
C MET A 164 30.85 -2.45 1.63
N PRO A 165 29.90 -2.04 2.48
CA PRO A 165 29.73 -0.63 2.82
C PRO A 165 31.05 -0.01 3.33
N PRO A 166 31.24 1.31 3.18
CA PRO A 166 32.41 2.00 3.70
C PRO A 166 32.58 1.73 5.21
N LYS A 167 33.78 1.31 5.62
CA LYS A 167 34.08 1.08 7.04
C LYS A 167 33.95 2.39 7.82
N GLN A 168 33.36 2.29 9.01
CA GLN A 168 33.33 3.39 9.97
C GLN A 168 34.59 3.34 10.84
N ASP A 169 35.14 4.50 11.17
CA ASP A 169 36.27 4.64 12.09
C ASP A 169 35.75 4.62 13.55
N ARG A 170 35.34 3.43 14.00
CA ARG A 170 34.73 3.19 15.31
C ARG A 170 35.25 1.89 15.90
N VAL A 171 35.22 1.78 17.23
CA VAL A 171 35.73 0.61 17.96
C VAL A 171 34.66 -0.48 18.07
N ASN A 172 35.03 -1.73 17.85
CA ASN A 172 34.14 -2.87 18.12
C ASN A 172 34.05 -3.08 19.65
N PRO A 173 32.86 -3.00 20.27
CA PRO A 173 32.70 -3.07 21.72
C PRO A 173 33.09 -4.42 22.33
N TYR A 174 33.08 -5.50 21.55
CA TYR A 174 33.43 -6.85 22.02
C TYR A 174 34.94 -7.13 21.99
N LEU A 175 35.75 -6.22 21.46
CA LEU A 175 37.21 -6.31 21.54
C LEU A 175 37.71 -5.61 22.81
N PRO A 176 38.84 -6.04 23.40
CA PRO A 176 39.40 -5.37 24.57
C PRO A 176 39.58 -3.86 24.35
N ASN A 177 38.95 -3.05 25.20
CA ASN A 177 38.97 -1.59 25.10
C ASN A 177 38.64 -0.92 26.45
N GLN A 178 38.94 0.38 26.58
CA GLN A 178 38.62 1.19 27.77
C GLN A 178 37.86 2.48 27.44
N GLY A 179 37.31 2.59 26.22
CA GLY A 179 36.69 3.84 25.74
C GLY A 179 35.54 4.34 26.60
N TYR A 180 34.73 3.44 27.16
CA TYR A 180 33.65 3.78 28.08
C TYR A 180 34.13 4.48 29.36
N THR A 181 35.34 4.13 29.85
CA THR A 181 35.94 4.77 31.03
C THR A 181 36.44 6.17 30.68
N ASP A 182 37.06 6.34 29.52
CA ASP A 182 37.56 7.65 29.10
C ASP A 182 36.42 8.63 28.77
N LEU A 183 35.31 8.14 28.21
CA LEU A 183 34.11 8.96 27.99
C LEU A 183 33.46 9.41 29.31
N LEU A 184 33.41 8.54 30.32
CA LEU A 184 32.90 8.89 31.65
C LEU A 184 33.75 9.96 32.37
N LYS A 185 35.06 9.99 32.13
CA LYS A 185 35.93 11.05 32.66
C LYS A 185 35.63 12.42 32.03
N GLN A 186 35.08 12.43 30.81
CA GLN A 186 34.81 13.66 30.07
C GLN A 186 33.46 14.28 30.43
N THR A 187 32.44 13.46 30.68
CA THR A 187 31.09 13.94 31.01
C THR A 187 30.35 12.95 31.91
N THR A 188 29.59 13.50 32.85
CA THR A 188 28.64 12.77 33.69
C THR A 188 27.18 13.04 33.30
N ASP A 189 26.94 13.89 32.28
CA ASP A 189 25.59 14.08 31.75
C ASP A 189 25.15 12.82 30.97
N PRO A 190 24.01 12.19 31.32
CA PRO A 190 23.57 10.95 30.68
C PRO A 190 23.36 11.07 29.16
N LYS A 191 22.94 12.24 28.66
CA LYS A 191 22.65 12.42 27.24
C LYS A 191 23.94 12.60 26.44
N GLU A 192 24.88 13.39 26.95
CA GLU A 192 26.20 13.55 26.34
C GLU A 192 26.97 12.23 26.34
N LEU A 193 26.95 11.49 27.46
CA LEU A 193 27.61 10.18 27.55
C LEU A 193 27.01 9.19 26.54
N ALA A 194 25.68 9.09 26.45
CA ALA A 194 25.02 8.24 25.47
C ALA A 194 25.40 8.61 24.02
N HIS A 195 25.51 9.90 23.71
CA HIS A 195 25.95 10.35 22.38
C HIS A 195 27.42 10.01 22.11
N GLY A 196 28.29 10.16 23.11
CA GLY A 196 29.70 9.77 23.05
C GLY A 196 29.88 8.28 22.80
N LEU A 197 29.17 7.43 23.56
CA LEU A 197 29.16 5.97 23.38
C LEU A 197 28.68 5.58 21.98
N GLN A 198 27.60 6.20 21.50
CA GLN A 198 27.06 5.95 20.17
C GLN A 198 28.04 6.33 19.04
N SER A 199 28.85 7.37 19.25
CA SER A 199 29.81 7.85 18.27
C SER A 199 31.11 7.04 18.28
N TYR A 200 31.53 6.58 19.45
CA TYR A 200 32.76 5.83 19.66
C TYR A 200 32.65 4.35 19.26
N TYR A 201 31.55 3.68 19.64
CA TYR A 201 31.38 2.25 19.38
C TYR A 201 30.63 1.95 18.09
N GLN A 202 31.08 0.90 17.40
CA GLN A 202 30.36 0.31 16.27
C GLN A 202 29.01 -0.26 16.74
N GLY A 203 27.98 -0.11 15.91
CA GLY A 203 26.71 -0.83 16.12
C GLY A 203 25.82 -0.31 17.25
N PHE A 204 26.18 0.74 17.97
CA PHE A 204 25.34 1.26 19.05
C PHE A 204 24.13 2.04 18.49
N GLY A 205 22.92 1.59 18.84
CA GLY A 205 21.69 2.37 18.69
C GLY A 205 21.54 3.42 19.79
N SER A 206 20.66 4.40 19.57
CA SER A 206 20.41 5.46 20.57
C SER A 206 19.88 4.90 21.90
N ASP A 207 19.06 3.85 21.85
CA ASP A 207 18.46 3.28 23.05
C ASP A 207 19.49 2.47 23.85
N SER A 208 20.28 1.62 23.17
CA SER A 208 21.35 0.83 23.80
C SER A 208 22.45 1.72 24.40
N ALA A 209 22.77 2.84 23.74
CA ALA A 209 23.73 3.81 24.27
C ALA A 209 23.21 4.52 25.52
N LYS A 210 21.91 4.84 25.58
CA LYS A 210 21.28 5.43 26.77
C LYS A 210 21.23 4.44 27.93
N ASP A 211 20.89 3.18 27.66
CA ASP A 211 20.86 2.14 28.69
C ASP A 211 22.26 1.89 29.26
N LEU A 212 23.28 1.75 28.39
CA LEU A 212 24.66 1.62 28.85
C LEU A 212 25.13 2.85 29.64
N ALA A 213 24.82 4.06 29.17
CA ALA A 213 25.16 5.29 29.89
C ALA A 213 24.54 5.31 31.30
N ALA A 214 23.25 4.97 31.42
CA ALA A 214 22.55 4.91 32.70
C ALA A 214 23.17 3.86 33.65
N ARG A 215 23.51 2.66 33.13
CA ARG A 215 24.18 1.60 33.90
C ARG A 215 25.56 2.04 34.39
N LEU A 216 26.35 2.62 33.49
CA LEU A 216 27.70 3.10 33.79
C LEU A 216 27.72 4.21 34.84
N LEU A 217 26.77 5.16 34.79
CA LEU A 217 26.67 6.25 35.78
C LEU A 217 26.28 5.78 37.18
N LYS A 218 25.57 4.64 37.29
CA LYS A 218 25.19 4.03 38.59
C LYS A 218 26.21 2.97 39.06
N SER A 219 27.20 2.65 38.24
CA SER A 219 28.12 1.54 38.49
C SER A 219 29.25 1.90 39.46
N THR A 220 29.60 0.95 40.32
CA THR A 220 30.79 1.00 41.18
C THR A 220 32.01 0.30 40.57
N ASP A 221 31.81 -0.53 39.54
CA ASP A 221 32.83 -1.29 38.80
C ASP A 221 32.53 -1.25 37.30
N LEU A 222 33.13 -0.27 36.62
CA LEU A 222 32.83 0.02 35.22
C LEU A 222 33.17 -1.16 34.28
N PRO A 223 34.34 -1.82 34.36
CA PRO A 223 34.60 -3.04 33.60
C PRO A 223 33.53 -4.11 33.74
N THR A 224 33.12 -4.45 34.96
CA THR A 224 32.13 -5.51 35.19
C THR A 224 30.78 -5.12 34.60
N THR A 225 30.29 -3.90 34.85
CA THR A 225 29.02 -3.41 34.28
C THR A 225 29.03 -3.38 32.75
N TYR A 226 30.15 -3.00 32.13
CA TYR A 226 30.28 -3.02 30.67
C TYR A 226 30.18 -4.44 30.11
N HIS A 227 30.88 -5.40 30.73
CA HIS A 227 30.84 -6.80 30.31
C HIS A 227 29.45 -7.43 30.55
N GLU A 228 28.82 -7.18 31.69
CA GLU A 228 27.46 -7.65 32.00
C GLU A 228 26.44 -7.13 30.98
N PHE A 229 26.54 -5.84 30.61
CA PHE A 229 25.68 -5.26 29.59
C PHE A 229 25.83 -5.96 28.23
N LEU A 230 27.07 -6.23 27.80
CA LEU A 230 27.31 -6.95 26.55
C LEU A 230 26.85 -8.41 26.63
N ASN A 231 27.05 -9.05 27.77
CA ASN A 231 26.63 -10.43 28.03
C ASN A 231 25.10 -10.60 28.00
N GLY A 232 24.34 -9.56 28.31
CA GLY A 232 22.89 -9.54 28.10
C GLY A 232 22.47 -9.77 26.64
N PHE A 233 23.31 -9.46 25.66
CA PHE A 233 23.05 -9.78 24.25
C PHE A 233 23.44 -11.22 23.88
N ASP A 234 24.38 -11.83 24.61
CA ASP A 234 24.73 -13.24 24.43
C ASP A 234 23.70 -14.17 25.11
N HIS A 235 23.01 -13.67 26.15
CA HIS A 235 21.94 -14.31 26.90
C HIS A 235 20.70 -13.39 27.01
N PRO A 236 19.95 -13.19 25.91
CA PRO A 236 18.83 -12.27 25.89
C PRO A 236 17.65 -12.71 26.77
N ASP A 237 16.94 -11.72 27.31
CA ASP A 237 15.61 -11.82 27.95
C ASP A 237 14.63 -10.93 27.18
N PRO A 238 14.12 -11.38 26.02
CA PRO A 238 13.45 -10.53 25.05
C PRO A 238 12.19 -9.86 25.61
N VAL A 239 12.11 -8.52 25.56
CA VAL A 239 10.96 -7.75 26.07
C VAL A 239 10.40 -6.70 25.11
N ILE A 240 9.08 -6.54 25.10
CA ILE A 240 8.39 -5.36 24.56
C ILE A 240 7.99 -4.43 25.71
N LEU A 241 8.38 -3.16 25.60
CA LEU A 241 8.02 -2.08 26.50
C LEU A 241 6.86 -1.27 25.91
N SER A 242 5.79 -1.11 26.69
CA SER A 242 4.66 -0.25 26.34
C SER A 242 4.64 0.99 27.21
N ASN A 243 4.74 2.18 26.61
CA ASN A 243 4.60 3.42 27.37
C ASN A 243 3.12 3.83 27.54
N ASN A 244 2.86 4.69 28.53
CA ASN A 244 1.50 5.22 28.81
C ASN A 244 0.87 6.01 27.64
N ARG A 245 1.64 6.29 26.57
CA ARG A 245 1.18 6.97 25.35
C ARG A 245 0.95 6.01 24.16
N GLY A 246 0.96 4.70 24.40
CA GLY A 246 0.69 3.68 23.39
C GLY A 246 1.81 3.45 22.37
N ARG A 247 3.02 3.98 22.57
CA ARG A 247 4.19 3.62 21.75
C ARG A 247 4.89 2.41 22.33
N GLN A 248 5.11 1.42 21.48
CA GLN A 248 5.85 0.21 21.82
C GLN A 248 7.30 0.29 21.34
N GLN A 249 8.19 -0.27 22.14
CA GLN A 249 9.60 -0.49 21.82
C GLN A 249 9.95 -1.94 22.18
N PHE A 250 10.87 -2.56 21.45
CA PHE A 250 11.42 -3.85 21.84
C PHE A 250 12.85 -3.69 22.36
N ALA A 251 13.36 -4.64 23.15
CA ALA A 251 14.74 -4.72 23.61
C ALA A 251 15.16 -6.20 23.75
N ALA A 252 16.48 -6.47 23.70
CA ALA A 252 17.01 -7.82 23.88
C ALA A 252 16.94 -8.30 25.33
N PHE A 253 16.93 -7.37 26.29
CA PHE A 253 16.76 -7.59 27.72
C PHE A 253 16.16 -6.32 28.38
N PRO A 254 15.58 -6.41 29.58
CA PRO A 254 15.03 -5.27 30.31
C PRO A 254 16.04 -4.11 30.47
N PRO A 255 15.73 -2.90 29.97
CA PRO A 255 16.50 -1.69 30.26
C PRO A 255 16.50 -1.37 31.75
N LEU A 256 17.54 -0.71 32.24
CA LEU A 256 17.75 -0.48 33.68
C LEU A 256 16.61 0.31 34.34
N ASP A 257 16.04 1.30 33.64
CA ASP A 257 15.01 2.19 34.17
C ASP A 257 13.58 1.77 33.74
N ALA A 258 13.39 0.53 33.27
CA ALA A 258 12.07 0.03 32.90
C ALA A 258 11.30 -0.48 34.13
N ASN A 259 10.00 -0.16 34.19
CA ASN A 259 9.11 -0.72 35.21
C ASN A 259 8.57 -2.08 34.75
N ASP A 260 8.59 -3.10 35.61
CA ASP A 260 8.14 -4.46 35.29
C ASP A 260 6.70 -4.53 34.77
N ASP A 261 5.80 -3.70 35.30
CA ASP A 261 4.39 -3.62 34.86
C ASP A 261 4.23 -3.19 33.38
N GLN A 262 5.27 -2.64 32.76
CA GLN A 262 5.28 -2.18 31.37
C GLN A 262 5.98 -3.15 30.42
N LEU A 263 6.53 -4.25 30.96
CA LEU A 263 7.31 -5.24 30.23
C LEU A 263 6.45 -6.45 29.85
N GLN A 264 6.53 -6.83 28.59
CA GLN A 264 6.02 -8.10 28.10
C GLN A 264 7.20 -8.96 27.67
N HIS A 265 7.42 -10.08 28.36
CA HIS A 265 8.49 -11.04 28.06
C HIS A 265 8.12 -12.02 26.96
N PHE A 266 9.13 -12.50 26.23
CA PHE A 266 9.02 -13.50 25.17
C PHE A 266 10.11 -14.56 25.31
N ASN A 267 9.91 -15.75 24.74
CA ASN A 267 10.86 -16.84 24.87
C ASN A 267 12.07 -16.73 23.93
N SER A 268 11.94 -15.93 22.86
CA SER A 268 12.99 -15.72 21.86
C SER A 268 12.89 -14.34 21.23
N LEU A 269 13.99 -13.85 20.64
CA LEU A 269 14.00 -12.58 19.91
C LEU A 269 13.10 -12.68 18.68
N SER A 270 13.09 -13.84 18.01
CA SER A 270 12.19 -14.12 16.88
C SER A 270 10.70 -13.95 17.24
N GLU A 271 10.27 -14.53 18.38
CA GLU A 271 8.89 -14.40 18.86
C GLU A 271 8.53 -12.94 19.20
N LEU A 272 9.45 -12.23 19.88
CA LEU A 272 9.31 -10.81 20.16
C LEU A 272 9.16 -9.98 18.88
N LEU A 273 9.95 -10.25 17.84
CA LEU A 273 9.87 -9.51 16.59
C LEU A 273 8.59 -9.83 15.81
N ASP A 274 8.09 -11.07 15.86
CA ASP A 274 6.77 -11.42 15.31
C ASP A 274 5.68 -10.59 15.99
N ALA A 275 5.65 -10.56 17.33
CA ALA A 275 4.68 -9.79 18.09
C ALA A 275 4.77 -8.27 17.80
N TYR A 276 5.98 -7.72 17.75
CA TYR A 276 6.20 -6.29 17.52
C TYR A 276 5.81 -5.86 16.09
N TYR A 277 6.17 -6.64 15.07
CA TYR A 277 6.00 -6.24 13.67
C TYR A 277 4.72 -6.71 13.02
N THR A 278 3.96 -7.67 13.56
CA THR A 278 2.74 -8.17 12.88
C THR A 278 1.78 -7.02 12.52
N ASN A 279 1.37 -6.21 13.49
CA ASN A 279 0.44 -5.10 13.24
C ASN A 279 1.08 -3.96 12.43
N LYS A 280 2.34 -3.63 12.71
CA LYS A 280 3.05 -2.51 12.06
C LYS A 280 3.38 -2.80 10.60
N ALA A 281 3.84 -4.02 10.31
CA ALA A 281 4.17 -4.45 8.96
C ALA A 281 2.90 -4.55 8.12
N GLU A 282 1.79 -5.09 8.65
CA GLU A 282 0.51 -5.09 7.93
C GLU A 282 0.04 -3.68 7.59
N ALA A 283 0.06 -2.74 8.54
CA ALA A 283 -0.35 -1.36 8.31
C ALA A 283 0.51 -0.65 7.26
N ASP A 284 1.84 -0.80 7.33
CA ASP A 284 2.74 -0.20 6.35
C ASP A 284 2.61 -0.86 4.95
N ARG A 285 2.39 -2.19 4.90
CA ARG A 285 2.12 -2.92 3.64
C ARG A 285 0.83 -2.45 2.97
N THR A 286 -0.25 -2.28 3.73
CA THR A 286 -1.51 -1.71 3.21
C THR A 286 -1.25 -0.34 2.62
N LYS A 287 -0.53 0.54 3.33
CA LYS A 287 -0.22 1.89 2.85
C LYS A 287 0.61 1.90 1.56
N GLU A 288 1.61 1.03 1.43
CA GLU A 288 2.47 0.99 0.24
C GLU A 288 1.68 0.50 -1.00
N LEU A 289 0.92 -0.60 -0.86
CA LEU A 289 0.07 -1.12 -1.93
C LEU A 289 -1.05 -0.13 -2.28
N ALA A 290 -1.68 0.46 -1.27
CA ALA A 290 -2.69 1.49 -1.45
C ALA A 290 -2.10 2.71 -2.16
N GLY A 291 -0.89 3.15 -1.81
CA GLY A 291 -0.24 4.30 -2.42
C GLY A 291 -0.10 4.19 -3.95
N GLN A 292 0.28 3.02 -4.46
CA GLN A 292 0.37 2.79 -5.92
C GLN A 292 -1.01 2.88 -6.59
N VAL A 293 -2.03 2.29 -5.98
CA VAL A 293 -3.41 2.29 -6.49
C VAL A 293 -4.01 3.71 -6.41
N LEU A 294 -3.83 4.39 -5.28
CA LEU A 294 -4.27 5.77 -5.03
C LEU A 294 -3.66 6.74 -6.02
N GLN A 295 -2.39 6.58 -6.39
CA GLN A 295 -1.75 7.44 -7.39
C GLN A 295 -2.44 7.34 -8.76
N VAL A 296 -2.83 6.13 -9.18
CA VAL A 296 -3.57 5.92 -10.44
C VAL A 296 -4.95 6.56 -10.34
N ILE A 297 -5.70 6.26 -9.27
CA ILE A 297 -7.06 6.79 -9.06
C ILE A 297 -7.07 8.32 -9.03
N HIS A 298 -6.16 8.96 -8.28
CA HIS A 298 -6.06 10.41 -8.22
C HIS A 298 -5.71 11.02 -9.58
N THR A 299 -4.92 10.32 -10.40
CA THR A 299 -4.57 10.78 -11.75
C THR A 299 -5.78 10.76 -12.67
N GLU A 300 -6.57 9.68 -12.66
CA GLU A 300 -7.79 9.57 -13.47
C GLU A 300 -8.89 10.54 -12.99
N LEU A 301 -9.17 10.60 -11.69
CA LEU A 301 -10.11 11.59 -11.12
C LEU A 301 -9.76 13.03 -11.50
N LYS A 302 -8.48 13.38 -11.56
CA LYS A 302 -8.04 14.71 -11.99
C LYS A 302 -8.33 14.96 -13.47
N LYS A 303 -8.22 13.94 -14.32
CA LYS A 303 -8.59 14.04 -15.75
C LYS A 303 -10.10 14.19 -15.91
N ASP A 304 -10.88 13.39 -15.21
CA ASP A 304 -12.35 13.40 -15.32
C ASP A 304 -12.95 14.72 -14.82
N LYS A 305 -12.49 15.22 -13.68
CA LYS A 305 -12.90 16.55 -13.17
C LYS A 305 -12.58 17.68 -14.17
N ARG A 306 -11.44 17.58 -14.87
CA ARG A 306 -11.10 18.53 -15.95
C ARG A 306 -12.01 18.37 -17.17
N LYS A 307 -12.38 17.13 -17.53
CA LYS A 307 -13.32 16.82 -18.61
C LYS A 307 -14.71 17.38 -18.30
N VAL A 308 -15.25 17.15 -17.11
CA VAL A 308 -16.53 17.73 -16.65
C VAL A 308 -16.52 19.25 -16.75
N LYS A 309 -15.47 19.92 -16.29
CA LYS A 309 -15.34 21.38 -16.40
C LYS A 309 -15.45 21.85 -17.87
N LYS A 310 -14.82 21.14 -18.81
CA LYS A 310 -14.89 21.48 -20.24
C LYS A 310 -16.27 21.20 -20.85
N LEU A 311 -16.91 20.09 -20.47
CA LEU A 311 -18.26 19.74 -20.94
C LEU A 311 -19.31 20.75 -20.43
N ASN A 312 -19.23 21.15 -19.17
CA ASN A 312 -20.09 22.22 -18.62
C ASN A 312 -19.91 23.53 -19.38
N GLN A 313 -18.65 23.92 -19.68
CA GLN A 313 -18.40 25.12 -20.49
C GLN A 313 -19.04 25.01 -21.89
N GLN A 314 -19.04 23.83 -22.52
CA GLN A 314 -19.70 23.61 -23.80
C GLN A 314 -21.22 23.72 -23.70
N LEU A 315 -21.83 23.27 -22.59
CA LEU A 315 -23.26 23.47 -22.34
C LEU A 315 -23.60 24.96 -22.14
N ASP A 316 -22.79 25.69 -21.40
CA ASP A 316 -22.95 27.14 -21.21
C ASP A 316 -22.83 27.90 -22.54
N ASP A 317 -21.91 27.47 -23.42
CA ASP A 317 -21.76 28.03 -24.76
C ASP A 317 -22.96 27.69 -25.66
N ALA A 318 -23.54 26.49 -25.49
CA ALA A 318 -24.74 26.07 -26.20
C ALA A 318 -26.00 26.82 -25.74
N GLN A 319 -26.11 27.22 -24.47
CA GLN A 319 -27.19 28.11 -24.00
C GLN A 319 -27.15 29.47 -24.70
N LYS A 320 -25.96 29.93 -25.10
CA LYS A 320 -25.77 31.16 -25.88
C LYS A 320 -25.98 30.93 -27.38
N ALA A 321 -26.39 29.75 -27.84
CA ALA A 321 -26.51 29.44 -29.27
C ALA A 321 -27.54 30.31 -30.00
N ASP A 322 -28.58 30.80 -29.31
CA ASP A 322 -29.57 31.71 -29.87
C ASP A 322 -28.95 33.02 -30.39
N TYR A 323 -27.79 33.42 -29.85
CA TYR A 323 -26.96 34.50 -30.38
C TYR A 323 -26.68 34.33 -31.88
N PHE A 324 -26.42 33.10 -32.33
CA PHE A 324 -26.11 32.79 -33.72
C PHE A 324 -27.37 32.66 -34.57
N ARG A 325 -28.46 32.10 -34.01
CA ARG A 325 -29.77 32.01 -34.70
C ARG A 325 -30.29 33.39 -35.08
N ILE A 326 -30.36 34.30 -34.10
CA ILE A 326 -30.83 35.68 -34.27
C ILE A 326 -30.02 36.41 -35.36
N ARG A 327 -28.69 36.23 -35.37
CA ARG A 327 -27.82 36.83 -36.40
C ARG A 327 -28.02 36.22 -37.78
N GLY A 328 -28.21 34.91 -37.87
CA GLY A 328 -28.54 34.24 -39.13
C GLY A 328 -29.85 34.76 -39.73
N GLU A 329 -30.88 34.90 -38.90
CA GLU A 329 -32.20 35.42 -39.30
C GLU A 329 -32.14 36.88 -39.74
N ILE A 330 -31.49 37.75 -38.95
CA ILE A 330 -31.31 39.17 -39.31
C ILE A 330 -30.54 39.33 -40.62
N LEU A 331 -29.44 38.60 -40.81
CA LEU A 331 -28.68 38.64 -42.07
C LEU A 331 -29.49 38.15 -43.27
N THR A 332 -30.40 37.19 -43.05
CA THR A 332 -31.28 36.66 -44.10
C THR A 332 -32.37 37.67 -44.47
N THR A 333 -32.96 38.35 -43.48
CA THR A 333 -33.97 39.40 -43.69
C THR A 333 -33.42 40.60 -44.46
N TYR A 334 -32.20 41.05 -44.12
CA TYR A 334 -31.55 42.22 -44.74
C TYR A 334 -30.53 41.85 -45.83
N LEU A 335 -30.66 40.67 -46.46
CA LEU A 335 -29.67 40.14 -47.41
C LEU A 335 -29.33 41.10 -48.56
N HIS A 336 -30.32 41.89 -49.01
CA HIS A 336 -30.18 42.89 -50.06
C HIS A 336 -29.23 44.05 -49.71
N GLN A 337 -28.96 44.29 -48.43
CA GLN A 337 -28.08 45.36 -47.95
C GLN A 337 -26.61 44.91 -47.83
N LEU A 338 -26.37 43.60 -47.88
CA LEU A 338 -25.03 43.03 -47.76
C LEU A 338 -24.28 43.06 -49.10
N LYS A 339 -23.04 43.55 -49.09
CA LYS A 339 -22.12 43.52 -50.25
C LYS A 339 -20.94 42.56 -49.98
N PRO A 340 -20.42 41.86 -51.01
CA PRO A 340 -19.21 41.06 -50.88
C PRO A 340 -18.02 41.89 -50.36
N GLY A 341 -17.15 41.29 -49.53
CA GLY A 341 -15.97 41.96 -48.98
C GLY A 341 -16.19 42.74 -47.66
N MET A 342 -17.42 42.84 -47.16
CA MET A 342 -17.70 43.46 -45.86
C MET A 342 -17.17 42.61 -44.68
N THR A 343 -16.63 43.28 -43.66
CA THR A 343 -16.15 42.65 -42.41
C THR A 343 -17.16 42.72 -41.27
N GLU A 344 -18.07 43.69 -41.32
CA GLU A 344 -19.14 43.89 -40.34
C GLU A 344 -20.29 44.72 -40.93
N ILE A 345 -21.48 44.60 -40.34
CA ILE A 345 -22.66 45.39 -40.68
C ILE A 345 -23.50 45.66 -39.42
N GLU A 346 -24.14 46.82 -39.34
CA GLU A 346 -25.12 47.15 -38.31
C GLU A 346 -26.52 47.06 -38.91
N LEU A 347 -27.38 46.24 -38.31
CA LEU A 347 -28.74 45.98 -38.78
C LEU A 347 -29.75 46.11 -37.64
N PRO A 348 -30.99 46.55 -37.90
CA PRO A 348 -32.03 46.60 -36.88
C PRO A 348 -32.34 45.22 -36.31
N ASN A 349 -32.26 45.07 -34.99
CA ASN A 349 -32.62 43.82 -34.31
C ASN A 349 -34.11 43.79 -34.00
N PHE A 350 -34.89 43.11 -34.83
CA PHE A 350 -36.33 42.94 -34.61
C PHE A 350 -36.69 42.05 -33.40
N TYR A 351 -35.70 41.43 -32.74
CA TYR A 351 -35.89 40.77 -31.44
C TYR A 351 -35.64 41.69 -30.23
N ASP A 352 -35.16 42.92 -30.44
CA ASP A 352 -34.80 43.87 -29.39
C ASP A 352 -35.17 45.31 -29.78
N ASN A 353 -36.48 45.55 -30.01
CA ASN A 353 -37.04 46.86 -30.31
C ASN A 353 -36.32 47.63 -31.45
N ASN A 354 -35.78 46.92 -32.45
CA ASN A 354 -35.00 47.46 -33.56
C ASN A 354 -33.71 48.20 -33.16
N GLN A 355 -33.16 47.92 -31.97
CA GLN A 355 -31.84 48.42 -31.59
C GLN A 355 -30.78 47.95 -32.61
N PRO A 356 -29.80 48.79 -32.97
CA PRO A 356 -28.76 48.41 -33.92
C PRO A 356 -27.92 47.25 -33.40
N LEU A 357 -27.89 46.13 -34.14
CA LEU A 357 -27.06 44.98 -33.85
C LEU A 357 -25.89 44.90 -34.82
N LYS A 358 -24.69 45.00 -34.27
CA LYS A 358 -23.46 44.81 -35.03
C LYS A 358 -23.16 43.33 -35.26
N ILE A 359 -23.08 42.91 -36.52
CA ILE A 359 -22.86 41.53 -36.95
C ILE A 359 -21.54 41.42 -37.74
N LYS A 360 -20.67 40.48 -37.34
CA LYS A 360 -19.39 40.24 -38.02
C LYS A 360 -19.56 39.35 -39.24
N LEU A 361 -18.96 39.73 -40.36
CA LEU A 361 -19.02 39.03 -41.63
C LEU A 361 -17.65 38.47 -42.00
N ALA A 362 -17.63 37.36 -42.74
CA ALA A 362 -16.45 36.87 -43.44
C ALA A 362 -16.40 37.52 -44.82
N PRO A 363 -15.36 38.33 -45.13
CA PRO A 363 -15.29 39.08 -46.38
C PRO A 363 -15.09 38.17 -47.61
N ASP A 364 -14.54 36.99 -47.40
CA ASP A 364 -14.33 35.91 -48.38
C ASP A 364 -15.61 35.13 -48.73
N LEU A 365 -16.69 35.31 -47.94
CA LEU A 365 -17.96 34.62 -48.14
C LEU A 365 -19.02 35.53 -48.75
N SER A 366 -19.84 34.96 -49.64
CA SER A 366 -21.05 35.64 -50.14
C SER A 366 -22.02 35.96 -48.98
N PRO A 367 -22.90 36.97 -49.12
CA PRO A 367 -23.92 37.30 -48.12
C PRO A 367 -24.75 36.10 -47.61
N SER A 368 -25.23 35.25 -48.53
CA SER A 368 -26.00 34.06 -48.18
C SER A 368 -25.15 33.04 -47.39
N ARG A 369 -23.90 32.81 -47.81
CA ARG A 369 -22.96 31.96 -47.06
C ARG A 369 -22.61 32.52 -45.67
N ASN A 370 -22.58 33.84 -45.50
CA ASN A 370 -22.42 34.46 -44.19
C ASN A 370 -23.60 34.15 -43.26
N ALA A 371 -24.84 34.29 -43.73
CA ALA A 371 -26.03 33.90 -42.98
C ALA A 371 -26.02 32.39 -42.67
N GLN A 372 -25.72 31.54 -43.67
CA GLN A 372 -25.62 30.10 -43.49
C GLN A 372 -24.54 29.68 -42.49
N ARG A 373 -23.42 30.42 -42.39
CA ARG A 373 -22.37 30.18 -41.39
C ARG A 373 -22.89 30.31 -39.96
N TYR A 374 -23.75 31.31 -39.72
CA TYR A 374 -24.39 31.52 -38.42
C TYR A 374 -25.36 30.38 -38.08
N PHE A 375 -26.20 29.95 -39.04
CA PHE A 375 -27.07 28.78 -38.85
C PHE A 375 -26.29 27.47 -38.65
N THR A 376 -25.24 27.24 -39.44
CA THR A 376 -24.37 26.05 -39.29
C THR A 376 -23.74 25.98 -37.90
N ARG A 377 -23.35 27.13 -37.33
CA ARG A 377 -22.80 27.21 -35.97
C ARG A 377 -23.87 26.98 -34.90
N TYR A 378 -25.09 27.50 -35.10
CA TYR A 378 -26.24 27.22 -34.26
C TYR A 378 -26.56 25.72 -34.22
N ASP A 379 -26.70 25.09 -35.40
CA ASP A 379 -27.02 23.67 -35.51
C ASP A 379 -25.94 22.81 -34.86
N LYS A 380 -24.66 23.12 -35.09
CA LYS A 380 -23.54 22.41 -34.45
C LYS A 380 -23.61 22.47 -32.93
N LEU A 381 -23.89 23.65 -32.35
CA LEU A 381 -24.03 23.80 -30.90
C LEU A 381 -25.25 23.04 -30.37
N LYS A 382 -26.39 23.12 -31.05
CA LYS A 382 -27.63 22.43 -30.67
C LYS A 382 -27.49 20.91 -30.72
N THR A 383 -26.95 20.36 -31.81
CA THR A 383 -26.71 18.92 -31.95
C THR A 383 -25.68 18.42 -30.94
N SER A 384 -24.72 19.27 -30.53
CA SER A 384 -23.72 18.88 -29.52
C SER A 384 -24.29 18.69 -28.12
N VAL A 385 -25.44 19.30 -27.76
CA VAL A 385 -25.99 19.23 -26.40
C VAL A 385 -26.26 17.81 -25.96
N ALA A 386 -26.94 17.00 -26.79
CA ALA A 386 -27.29 15.62 -26.44
C ALA A 386 -26.04 14.77 -26.18
N TYR A 387 -25.04 14.88 -27.05
CA TYR A 387 -23.75 14.19 -26.90
C TYR A 387 -22.99 14.67 -25.67
N VAL A 388 -22.97 15.98 -25.39
CA VAL A 388 -22.29 16.54 -24.22
C VAL A 388 -22.97 16.09 -22.93
N GLN A 389 -24.30 16.07 -22.87
CA GLN A 389 -25.05 15.56 -21.72
C GLN A 389 -24.78 14.07 -21.47
N GLU A 390 -24.74 13.25 -22.53
CA GLU A 390 -24.37 11.84 -22.42
C GLU A 390 -22.93 11.67 -21.90
N GLN A 391 -21.97 12.41 -22.46
CA GLN A 391 -20.59 12.38 -22.00
C GLN A 391 -20.43 12.87 -20.56
N LEU A 392 -21.21 13.87 -20.15
CA LEU A 392 -21.21 14.39 -18.78
C LEU A 392 -21.70 13.31 -17.81
N LYS A 393 -22.82 12.63 -18.15
CA LYS A 393 -23.32 11.49 -17.38
C LYS A 393 -22.25 10.40 -17.23
N LEU A 394 -21.67 9.93 -18.33
CA LEU A 394 -20.65 8.88 -18.32
C LEU A 394 -19.41 9.28 -17.48
N THR A 395 -18.99 10.54 -17.57
CA THR A 395 -17.82 11.04 -16.84
C THR A 395 -18.13 11.18 -15.33
N ASN A 396 -19.35 11.57 -14.96
CA ASN A 396 -19.76 11.59 -13.56
C ASN A 396 -19.89 10.18 -12.98
N ASP A 397 -20.47 9.23 -13.72
CA ASP A 397 -20.54 7.82 -13.31
C ASP A 397 -19.13 7.24 -13.08
N GLU A 398 -18.14 7.66 -13.88
CA GLU A 398 -16.74 7.29 -13.69
C GLU A 398 -16.09 7.95 -12.46
N ILE A 399 -16.38 9.21 -12.21
CA ILE A 399 -15.95 9.90 -10.98
C ILE A 399 -16.52 9.20 -9.74
N ASP A 400 -17.80 8.83 -9.76
CA ASP A 400 -18.46 8.17 -8.64
C ASP A 400 -17.88 6.77 -8.40
N TYR A 401 -17.59 6.04 -9.48
CA TYR A 401 -16.86 4.78 -9.42
C TYR A 401 -15.50 4.92 -8.71
N PHE A 402 -14.68 5.89 -9.11
CA PHE A 402 -13.39 6.11 -8.47
C PHE A 402 -13.51 6.58 -7.02
N GLN A 403 -14.51 7.41 -6.69
CA GLN A 403 -14.78 7.80 -5.31
C GLN A 403 -15.17 6.61 -4.44
N ASN A 404 -15.91 5.65 -4.99
CA ASN A 404 -16.24 4.40 -4.29
C ASN A 404 -14.99 3.60 -3.96
N ILE A 405 -14.09 3.44 -4.93
CA ILE A 405 -12.83 2.74 -4.70
C ILE A 405 -11.98 3.44 -3.63
N LEU A 406 -11.95 4.78 -3.62
CA LEU A 406 -11.25 5.52 -2.55
C LEU A 406 -11.81 5.17 -1.16
N SER A 407 -13.13 5.16 -0.99
CA SER A 407 -13.74 4.78 0.30
C SER A 407 -13.45 3.34 0.70
N GLN A 408 -13.31 2.42 -0.27
CA GLN A 408 -12.94 1.03 0.00
C GLN A 408 -11.49 0.92 0.47
N ILE A 409 -10.57 1.65 -0.16
CA ILE A 409 -9.14 1.63 0.21
C ILE A 409 -8.91 2.13 1.64
N ASP A 410 -9.65 3.15 2.08
CA ASP A 410 -9.52 3.69 3.44
C ASP A 410 -9.85 2.66 4.54
N LEU A 411 -10.63 1.62 4.21
CA LEU A 411 -11.10 0.58 5.12
C LEU A 411 -10.50 -0.81 4.81
N ALA A 412 -9.65 -0.91 3.79
CA ALA A 412 -9.19 -2.17 3.22
C ALA A 412 -8.05 -2.83 4.00
N ALA A 413 -8.08 -4.16 4.10
CA ALA A 413 -6.92 -4.96 4.46
C ALA A 413 -5.98 -5.13 3.23
N PRO A 414 -4.72 -5.59 3.41
CA PRO A 414 -3.79 -5.75 2.29
C PRO A 414 -4.33 -6.62 1.14
N SER A 415 -5.10 -7.66 1.44
CA SER A 415 -5.71 -8.53 0.43
C SER A 415 -6.80 -7.81 -0.37
N ASP A 416 -7.58 -6.94 0.26
CA ASP A 416 -8.65 -6.18 -0.41
C ASP A 416 -8.04 -5.16 -1.39
N VAL A 417 -6.95 -4.50 -1.01
CA VAL A 417 -6.21 -3.59 -1.90
C VAL A 417 -5.67 -4.32 -3.14
N GLN A 418 -5.23 -5.58 -2.97
CA GLN A 418 -4.78 -6.39 -4.10
C GLN A 418 -5.93 -6.75 -5.05
N GLU A 419 -7.12 -7.01 -4.52
CA GLU A 419 -8.33 -7.25 -5.33
C GLU A 419 -8.75 -5.99 -6.11
N ILE A 420 -8.73 -4.83 -5.46
CA ILE A 420 -8.99 -3.53 -6.10
C ILE A 420 -7.98 -3.28 -7.24
N LYS A 421 -6.70 -3.60 -7.03
CA LYS A 421 -5.70 -3.48 -8.09
C LYS A 421 -6.05 -4.35 -9.31
N VAL A 422 -6.48 -5.58 -9.08
CA VAL A 422 -6.88 -6.51 -10.15
C VAL A 422 -8.10 -5.99 -10.89
N GLU A 423 -9.09 -5.46 -10.17
CA GLU A 423 -10.25 -4.79 -10.75
C GLU A 423 -9.83 -3.66 -11.71
N LEU A 424 -8.93 -2.77 -11.26
CA LEU A 424 -8.43 -1.67 -12.08
C LEU A 424 -7.61 -2.15 -13.29
N GLU A 425 -6.90 -3.28 -13.19
CA GLU A 425 -6.22 -3.93 -14.31
C GLU A 425 -7.20 -4.54 -15.32
N GLU A 426 -8.34 -5.06 -14.86
CA GLU A 426 -9.40 -5.62 -15.72
C GLU A 426 -10.19 -4.54 -16.44
N GLN A 427 -10.43 -3.41 -15.78
CA GLN A 427 -11.06 -2.23 -16.38
C GLN A 427 -10.11 -1.45 -17.31
N GLY A 428 -8.82 -1.81 -17.35
CA GLY A 428 -7.83 -1.19 -18.25
C GLY A 428 -7.21 0.11 -17.74
N PHE A 429 -7.51 0.54 -16.50
CA PHE A 429 -6.88 1.72 -15.88
C PHE A 429 -5.41 1.49 -15.52
N ILE A 430 -5.05 0.24 -15.19
CA ILE A 430 -3.68 -0.16 -14.92
C ILE A 430 -3.17 -1.01 -16.08
N ARG A 431 -2.08 -0.55 -16.72
CA ARG A 431 -1.41 -1.31 -17.78
C ARG A 431 -0.93 -2.66 -17.24
N GLN A 432 -1.45 -3.74 -17.82
CA GLN A 432 -1.02 -5.09 -17.52
C GLN A 432 0.43 -5.30 -18.00
N ARG A 433 1.34 -5.65 -17.09
CA ARG A 433 2.78 -5.80 -17.40
C ARG A 433 3.15 -7.14 -18.07
N SER A 434 2.23 -7.87 -18.69
CA SER A 434 2.55 -9.19 -19.29
C SER A 434 1.64 -9.56 -20.47
N HIS A 435 2.17 -9.46 -21.70
CA HIS A 435 1.69 -10.24 -22.84
C HIS A 435 2.30 -11.65 -22.75
N GLY A 436 1.51 -12.70 -22.44
CA GLY A 436 1.93 -14.06 -22.82
C GLY A 436 1.60 -15.27 -21.94
N LYS A 437 0.96 -15.19 -20.77
CA LYS A 437 0.55 -16.42 -20.04
C LYS A 437 -0.88 -16.38 -19.53
N LYS A 438 -1.62 -17.49 -19.75
CA LYS A 438 -2.99 -17.71 -19.26
C LYS A 438 -3.07 -17.40 -17.78
N ARG A 439 -3.89 -16.39 -17.42
CA ARG A 439 -4.19 -15.98 -16.04
C ARG A 439 -4.68 -17.19 -15.23
N ARG A 440 -4.10 -17.41 -14.05
CA ARG A 440 -4.79 -18.16 -12.98
C ARG A 440 -5.75 -17.20 -12.28
N LYS A 441 -7.02 -17.59 -12.15
CA LYS A 441 -8.06 -16.82 -11.44
C LYS A 441 -7.58 -16.55 -10.01
N ILE A 442 -7.48 -15.27 -9.64
CA ILE A 442 -7.32 -14.90 -8.24
C ILE A 442 -8.63 -15.31 -7.55
N ASN A 443 -8.53 -16.11 -6.51
CA ASN A 443 -9.69 -16.46 -5.69
C ASN A 443 -10.05 -15.23 -4.86
N VAL A 444 -11.11 -14.53 -5.27
CA VAL A 444 -11.71 -13.45 -4.48
C VAL A 444 -11.93 -13.95 -3.05
N SER A 445 -11.48 -13.21 -2.04
CA SER A 445 -11.68 -13.55 -0.64
C SER A 445 -13.17 -13.65 -0.32
N LYS A 446 -13.46 -14.34 0.78
CA LYS A 446 -14.83 -14.40 1.29
C LYS A 446 -15.20 -13.00 1.83
N PRO A 447 -16.46 -12.57 1.68
CA PRO A 447 -17.00 -11.43 2.41
C PRO A 447 -16.74 -11.59 3.91
N GLU A 448 -16.62 -10.47 4.61
CA GLU A 448 -16.49 -10.48 6.07
C GLU A 448 -17.81 -10.88 6.72
N GLU A 449 -17.72 -11.67 7.79
CA GLU A 449 -18.86 -12.24 8.48
C GLU A 449 -19.02 -11.61 9.86
N PHE A 450 -20.25 -11.17 10.16
CA PHE A 450 -20.68 -10.62 11.43
C PHE A 450 -21.93 -11.35 11.93
N LYS A 451 -22.24 -11.18 13.21
CA LYS A 451 -23.47 -11.67 13.81
C LYS A 451 -24.28 -10.53 14.42
N THR A 452 -25.60 -10.56 14.21
CA THR A 452 -26.53 -9.66 14.90
C THR A 452 -26.70 -10.06 16.37
N SER A 453 -27.31 -9.19 17.18
CA SER A 453 -27.72 -9.48 18.57
C SER A 453 -28.59 -10.73 18.68
N SER A 454 -29.41 -11.01 17.66
CA SER A 454 -30.26 -12.20 17.57
C SER A 454 -29.54 -13.45 17.03
N GLY A 455 -28.26 -13.33 16.65
CA GLY A 455 -27.42 -14.42 16.17
C GLY A 455 -27.49 -14.69 14.66
N LYS A 456 -28.07 -13.79 13.87
CA LYS A 456 -28.15 -13.93 12.40
C LYS A 456 -26.84 -13.57 11.74
N THR A 457 -26.46 -14.32 10.72
CA THR A 457 -25.25 -14.05 9.94
C THR A 457 -25.46 -12.86 8.99
N VAL A 458 -24.58 -11.87 9.09
CA VAL A 458 -24.50 -10.71 8.19
C VAL A 458 -23.17 -10.77 7.43
N LEU A 459 -23.25 -10.68 6.10
CA LEU A 459 -22.08 -10.69 5.23
C LEU A 459 -21.84 -9.30 4.64
N VAL A 460 -20.60 -8.83 4.65
CA VAL A 460 -20.18 -7.52 4.14
C VAL A 460 -19.10 -7.68 3.08
N GLY A 461 -19.33 -7.14 1.88
CA GLY A 461 -18.30 -7.08 0.84
C GLY A 461 -17.40 -5.85 0.99
N LYS A 462 -16.08 -6.03 1.06
CA LYS A 462 -15.13 -4.91 1.28
C LYS A 462 -14.68 -4.20 0.00
N ASN A 463 -14.96 -4.77 -1.16
CA ASN A 463 -14.65 -4.19 -2.46
C ASN A 463 -15.68 -4.60 -3.51
N ASN A 464 -15.63 -3.98 -4.69
CA ASN A 464 -16.62 -4.21 -5.75
C ASN A 464 -16.68 -5.67 -6.23
N LEU A 465 -15.54 -6.38 -6.28
CA LEU A 465 -15.51 -7.80 -6.68
C LEU A 465 -16.18 -8.69 -5.62
N GLN A 466 -15.98 -8.41 -4.34
CA GLN A 466 -16.66 -9.08 -3.24
C GLN A 466 -18.16 -8.73 -3.23
N ASN A 467 -18.52 -7.47 -3.45
CA ASN A 467 -19.90 -6.99 -3.53
C ASN A 467 -20.70 -7.71 -4.61
N ASP A 468 -20.15 -7.82 -5.82
CA ASP A 468 -20.77 -8.57 -6.92
C ASP A 468 -20.96 -10.05 -6.56
N ARG A 469 -19.91 -10.66 -5.99
CA ARG A 469 -19.96 -12.07 -5.62
C ARG A 469 -20.96 -12.31 -4.49
N LEU A 470 -21.01 -11.39 -3.52
CA LEU A 470 -21.95 -11.43 -2.41
C LEU A 470 -23.38 -11.35 -2.94
N SER A 471 -23.71 -10.31 -3.70
CA SER A 471 -25.07 -10.05 -4.18
C SER A 471 -25.58 -11.10 -5.18
N PHE A 472 -24.73 -11.62 -6.08
CA PHE A 472 -25.20 -12.43 -7.21
C PHE A 472 -24.74 -13.90 -7.19
N LYS A 473 -23.84 -14.31 -6.29
CA LYS A 473 -23.35 -15.70 -6.23
C LYS A 473 -23.48 -16.35 -4.85
N ILE A 474 -23.36 -15.57 -3.77
CA ILE A 474 -23.40 -16.10 -2.40
C ILE A 474 -24.80 -15.94 -1.81
N ALA A 475 -25.40 -14.76 -1.95
CA ALA A 475 -26.72 -14.46 -1.41
C ALA A 475 -27.83 -15.33 -2.03
N ASN A 476 -28.78 -15.77 -1.21
CA ASN A 476 -29.99 -16.40 -1.69
C ASN A 476 -30.97 -15.32 -2.17
N LYS A 477 -31.88 -15.68 -3.07
CA LYS A 477 -32.87 -14.75 -3.64
C LYS A 477 -33.76 -14.07 -2.59
N ASN A 478 -34.02 -14.73 -1.47
CA ASN A 478 -34.88 -14.21 -0.41
C ASN A 478 -34.10 -13.49 0.69
N ASP A 479 -32.76 -13.53 0.68
CA ASP A 479 -31.96 -12.80 1.66
C ASP A 479 -32.21 -11.29 1.54
N THR A 480 -32.02 -10.56 2.63
CA THR A 480 -32.18 -9.09 2.65
C THR A 480 -30.84 -8.42 2.36
N TRP A 481 -30.80 -7.60 1.30
CA TRP A 481 -29.65 -6.79 0.91
C TRP A 481 -29.82 -5.35 1.37
N LEU A 482 -28.71 -4.72 1.77
CA LEU A 482 -28.66 -3.34 2.24
C LEU A 482 -27.47 -2.59 1.62
N HIS A 483 -27.65 -1.30 1.35
CA HIS A 483 -26.62 -0.38 0.88
C HIS A 483 -26.99 1.08 1.19
N VAL A 484 -25.99 1.94 1.37
CA VAL A 484 -26.23 3.38 1.58
C VAL A 484 -26.88 4.03 0.36
N LYS A 485 -27.85 4.93 0.59
CA LYS A 485 -28.58 5.59 -0.48
C LYS A 485 -27.74 6.71 -1.11
N ASP A 486 -27.70 6.74 -2.44
CA ASP A 486 -27.05 7.78 -3.27
C ASP A 486 -25.58 8.10 -2.87
N MET A 487 -24.90 7.13 -2.26
CA MET A 487 -23.56 7.29 -1.74
C MET A 487 -22.74 6.02 -1.97
N PRO A 488 -21.41 6.12 -2.15
CA PRO A 488 -20.57 4.93 -2.21
C PRO A 488 -20.50 4.17 -0.89
N GLY A 489 -20.68 2.85 -0.94
CA GLY A 489 -20.50 1.98 0.20
C GLY A 489 -20.46 0.49 -0.15
N SER A 490 -20.41 -0.32 0.90
CA SER A 490 -20.32 -1.78 0.81
C SER A 490 -21.70 -2.42 0.66
N HIS A 491 -21.75 -3.56 -0.04
CA HIS A 491 -22.97 -4.38 -0.06
C HIS A 491 -23.03 -5.20 1.22
N VAL A 492 -24.17 -5.15 1.90
CA VAL A 492 -24.43 -5.91 3.12
C VAL A 492 -25.60 -6.86 2.87
N VAL A 493 -25.49 -8.12 3.30
CA VAL A 493 -26.54 -9.12 3.16
C VAL A 493 -26.79 -9.82 4.49
N ILE A 494 -28.03 -9.80 4.96
CA ILE A 494 -28.50 -10.62 6.07
C ILE A 494 -28.93 -11.97 5.49
N ARG A 495 -28.38 -13.07 6.02
CA ARG A 495 -28.72 -14.45 5.62
C ARG A 495 -30.05 -14.90 6.24
N ASP A 496 -31.10 -14.12 6.00
CA ASP A 496 -32.46 -14.36 6.45
C ASP A 496 -33.47 -13.79 5.46
N SER A 497 -34.56 -14.52 5.26
CA SER A 497 -35.71 -14.12 4.45
C SER A 497 -36.70 -13.20 5.16
N ASN A 498 -36.69 -13.19 6.49
CA ASN A 498 -37.57 -12.33 7.29
C ASN A 498 -36.84 -11.83 8.55
N PRO A 499 -35.79 -11.00 8.40
CA PRO A 499 -35.06 -10.44 9.53
C PRO A 499 -35.96 -9.55 10.38
N SER A 500 -35.68 -9.48 11.67
CA SER A 500 -36.36 -8.53 12.57
C SER A 500 -35.94 -7.09 12.27
N ASP A 501 -36.72 -6.11 12.73
CA ASP A 501 -36.36 -4.69 12.59
C ASP A 501 -35.01 -4.37 13.26
N GLU A 502 -34.68 -5.09 14.35
CA GLU A 502 -33.39 -4.97 15.03
C GLU A 502 -32.23 -5.49 14.16
N ASP A 503 -32.40 -6.65 13.51
CA ASP A 503 -31.40 -7.20 12.59
C ASP A 503 -31.16 -6.27 11.39
N ILE A 504 -32.23 -5.67 10.86
CA ILE A 504 -32.15 -4.69 9.75
C ILE A 504 -31.41 -3.44 10.22
N LEU A 505 -31.71 -2.95 11.43
CA LEU A 505 -31.03 -1.79 12.01
C LEU A 505 -29.53 -2.05 12.16
N GLU A 506 -29.14 -3.17 12.75
CA GLU A 506 -27.73 -3.53 12.97
C GLU A 506 -26.97 -3.72 11.65
N ALA A 507 -27.58 -4.38 10.65
CA ALA A 507 -26.99 -4.53 9.34
C ALA A 507 -26.89 -3.19 8.59
N ALA A 508 -27.85 -2.29 8.77
CA ALA A 508 -27.80 -0.95 8.20
C ALA A 508 -26.69 -0.10 8.84
N GLN A 509 -26.48 -0.23 10.16
CA GLN A 509 -25.36 0.40 10.85
C GLN A 509 -24.01 -0.06 10.31
N LEU A 510 -23.88 -1.35 9.96
CA LEU A 510 -22.71 -1.89 9.27
C LEU A 510 -22.57 -1.29 7.86
N ALA A 511 -23.64 -1.24 7.07
CA ALA A 511 -23.61 -0.65 5.74
C ALA A 511 -23.16 0.82 5.78
N ALA A 512 -23.63 1.59 6.77
CA ALA A 512 -23.21 2.97 7.00
C ALA A 512 -21.75 3.07 7.46
N TYR A 513 -21.30 2.17 8.32
CA TYR A 513 -19.90 2.10 8.77
C TYR A 513 -18.93 1.81 7.63
N PHE A 514 -19.27 0.91 6.72
CA PHE A 514 -18.48 0.57 5.55
C PHE A 514 -18.85 1.40 4.30
N SER A 515 -19.09 2.71 4.52
CA SER A 515 -19.42 3.67 3.47
C SER A 515 -18.67 4.99 3.64
N LYS A 516 -18.82 5.88 2.66
CA LYS A 516 -18.36 7.28 2.76
C LYS A 516 -19.05 8.06 3.90
N GLY A 517 -20.21 7.61 4.37
CA GLY A 517 -21.00 8.23 5.44
C GLY A 517 -20.59 7.83 6.85
N ARG A 518 -19.49 7.11 7.04
CA ARG A 518 -19.05 6.57 8.35
C ARG A 518 -18.97 7.58 9.49
N ASN A 519 -18.66 8.84 9.19
CA ASN A 519 -18.52 9.92 10.18
C ASN A 519 -19.77 10.82 10.27
N SER A 520 -20.90 10.39 9.70
CA SER A 520 -22.15 11.14 9.70
C SER A 520 -23.16 10.49 10.64
N ASP A 521 -23.87 11.30 11.42
CA ASP A 521 -24.80 10.81 12.43
C ASP A 521 -26.12 10.27 11.83
N HIS A 522 -26.43 10.66 10.59
CA HIS A 522 -27.66 10.33 9.88
C HIS A 522 -27.34 9.87 8.45
N VAL A 523 -27.20 8.56 8.27
CA VAL A 523 -26.92 7.95 6.97
C VAL A 523 -28.16 7.20 6.47
N PRO A 524 -28.73 7.56 5.30
CA PRO A 524 -29.81 6.80 4.70
C PRO A 524 -29.28 5.47 4.13
N VAL A 525 -29.92 4.37 4.50
CA VAL A 525 -29.61 3.02 4.03
C VAL A 525 -30.86 2.41 3.42
N ASP A 526 -30.75 1.99 2.16
CA ASP A 526 -31.77 1.26 1.43
C ASP A 526 -31.65 -0.24 1.72
N TYR A 527 -32.78 -0.91 1.90
CA TYR A 527 -32.85 -2.37 2.02
C TYR A 527 -33.99 -2.97 1.21
N LEU A 528 -33.76 -4.19 0.70
CA LEU A 528 -34.71 -4.95 -0.11
C LEU A 528 -34.26 -6.42 -0.28
N PRO A 529 -35.17 -7.33 -0.68
CA PRO A 529 -34.80 -8.69 -1.02
C PRO A 529 -33.86 -8.77 -2.23
N VAL A 530 -32.85 -9.64 -2.17
CA VAL A 530 -31.82 -9.83 -3.20
C VAL A 530 -32.39 -10.12 -4.59
N LYS A 531 -33.53 -10.83 -4.68
CA LYS A 531 -34.22 -11.10 -5.95
C LYS A 531 -34.60 -9.85 -6.76
N ASN A 532 -34.67 -8.68 -6.12
CA ASN A 532 -35.01 -7.41 -6.75
C ASN A 532 -33.76 -6.65 -7.26
N LEU A 533 -32.55 -7.18 -7.03
CA LEU A 533 -31.32 -6.63 -7.57
C LEU A 533 -31.13 -7.04 -9.03
N HIS A 534 -30.74 -6.09 -9.86
CA HIS A 534 -30.39 -6.33 -11.26
C HIS A 534 -29.03 -5.73 -11.59
N LYS A 535 -28.17 -6.52 -12.23
CA LYS A 535 -26.89 -6.07 -12.78
C LYS A 535 -27.02 -5.91 -14.30
N PRO A 536 -26.95 -4.67 -14.83
CA PRO A 536 -26.96 -4.45 -16.27
C PRO A 536 -25.76 -5.09 -16.97
N ASN A 537 -25.98 -5.59 -18.19
CA ASN A 537 -24.91 -6.17 -19.00
C ASN A 537 -23.83 -5.13 -19.31
N GLY A 538 -22.56 -5.48 -19.05
CA GLY A 538 -21.43 -4.59 -19.28
C GLY A 538 -21.19 -3.53 -18.20
N ALA A 539 -21.99 -3.50 -17.12
CA ALA A 539 -21.76 -2.59 -16.00
C ALA A 539 -20.48 -2.95 -15.23
N LYS A 540 -19.84 -1.92 -14.65
CA LYS A 540 -18.66 -2.07 -13.79
C LYS A 540 -19.00 -2.96 -12.58
N PRO A 541 -18.03 -3.69 -12.01
CA PRO A 541 -18.24 -4.44 -10.78
C PRO A 541 -18.79 -3.57 -9.64
N GLY A 542 -19.66 -4.13 -8.80
CA GLY A 542 -20.34 -3.44 -7.71
C GLY A 542 -21.56 -2.62 -8.15
N PHE A 543 -21.74 -2.36 -9.45
CA PHE A 543 -22.91 -1.60 -9.92
C PHE A 543 -24.18 -2.45 -9.93
N VAL A 544 -25.21 -1.97 -9.24
CA VAL A 544 -26.52 -2.61 -9.14
C VAL A 544 -27.64 -1.61 -9.36
N THR A 545 -28.75 -2.09 -9.90
CA THR A 545 -29.99 -1.33 -10.07
C THR A 545 -31.13 -2.07 -9.38
N PHE A 546 -32.04 -1.32 -8.76
CA PHE A 546 -33.16 -1.89 -8.01
C PHE A 546 -34.33 -0.91 -7.93
N ARG A 547 -35.49 -1.44 -7.54
CA ARG A 547 -36.73 -0.69 -7.29
C ARG A 547 -37.50 -1.34 -6.13
N GLY A 548 -38.35 -0.56 -5.46
CA GLY A 548 -39.20 -1.06 -4.37
C GLY A 548 -38.44 -1.29 -3.06
N GLN A 549 -37.40 -0.49 -2.84
CA GLN A 549 -36.62 -0.48 -1.61
C GLN A 549 -37.31 0.33 -0.51
N SER A 550 -36.99 -0.03 0.73
CA SER A 550 -37.30 0.76 1.92
C SER A 550 -36.04 1.46 2.41
N THR A 551 -36.15 2.68 2.94
CA THR A 551 -35.01 3.46 3.44
C THR A 551 -35.13 3.66 4.95
N LEU A 552 -34.02 3.47 5.65
CA LEU A 552 -33.86 3.65 7.09
C LEU A 552 -32.72 4.66 7.33
N GLN A 553 -32.83 5.49 8.38
CA GLN A 553 -31.74 6.37 8.83
C GLN A 553 -31.00 5.74 10.00
N VAL A 554 -29.67 5.64 9.91
CA VAL A 554 -28.83 5.06 10.97
C VAL A 554 -27.61 5.91 11.27
N THR A 555 -27.11 5.76 12.49
CA THR A 555 -25.77 6.19 12.89
C THR A 555 -24.80 5.01 12.73
N PRO A 556 -23.66 5.17 12.03
CA PRO A 556 -22.68 4.12 11.80
C PRO A 556 -22.18 3.45 13.09
N LYS A 557 -22.17 2.12 13.11
CA LYS A 557 -21.67 1.32 14.25
C LYS A 557 -21.07 0.01 13.76
N LEU A 558 -19.93 -0.37 14.32
CA LEU A 558 -19.32 -1.67 14.08
C LEU A 558 -19.85 -2.69 15.09
N LEU A 559 -20.36 -3.82 14.61
CA LEU A 559 -20.76 -4.95 15.45
C LEU A 559 -19.54 -5.76 15.90
N LYS A 560 -19.67 -6.49 17.02
CA LYS A 560 -18.61 -7.41 17.48
C LYS A 560 -18.60 -8.66 16.59
N HIS A 561 -17.40 -9.22 16.36
CA HIS A 561 -17.20 -10.48 15.63
C HIS A 561 -17.79 -11.68 16.36
#